data_AF-A0A363SLV3-F1
#
_entry.id   AF-A0A363SLV3-F1
#
_cell.length_a   1.000
_cell.length_b   1.000
_cell.length_c   1.000
_cell.angle_alpha   90.00
_cell.angle_beta   90.00
_cell.angle_gamma   90.00
#
_symmetry.space_group_name_H-M   'P 1'
#
loop_
_entity.id
_entity.type
_entity.pdbx_description
1 polymer ?
#
loop_
_entity_poly.entity_id
_entity_poly.type
_entity_poly.pdbx_seq_one_letter_code
_entity_poly.pdbx_strand_id
1 'polypeptide(L)' 'MLDPKLLDELSARLAELAASGPARDLEKNARALLNGFFARLDFVPREEFEVQREVLARTRAKLDALEARLAELEARR' A
#
# COMPACT_ATOMS: atom_id res chain seq x y z
N MET A 1 -6.51 -6.84 -0.75
CA MET A 1 -7.26 -6.52 -1.98
C MET A 1 -8.21 -5.38 -1.64
N LEU A 2 -8.43 -4.43 -2.55
CA LEU A 2 -9.37 -3.33 -2.31
C LEU A 2 -10.77 -3.90 -2.01
N ASP A 3 -11.41 -3.45 -0.93
CA ASP A 3 -12.74 -3.93 -0.53
C ASP A 3 -13.79 -3.33 -1.49
N PRO A 4 -14.60 -4.17 -2.17
CA PRO A 4 -15.66 -3.69 -3.06
C PRO A 4 -16.64 -2.74 -2.37
N LYS A 5 -16.92 -2.95 -1.07
CA LYS A 5 -17.84 -2.11 -0.29
C LYS A 5 -17.34 -0.68 -0.13
N LEU A 6 -16.03 -0.49 -0.04
CA LEU A 6 -15.41 0.83 0.06
C LEU A 6 -15.59 1.62 -1.24
N LEU A 7 -15.46 0.96 -2.39
CA LEU A 7 -15.70 1.60 -3.69
C LEU A 7 -17.17 1.99 -3.87
N ASP A 8 -18.09 1.12 -3.45
CA ASP A 8 -19.53 1.40 -3.49
C ASP A 8 -19.91 2.60 -2.60
N GLU A 9 -19.35 2.67 -1.39
CA GLU A 9 -19.54 3.81 -0.47
C GLU A 9 -18.99 5.13 -1.05
N LEU A 10 -17.82 5.09 -1.71
CA LEU A 10 -17.25 6.26 -2.36
C LEU A 10 -18.14 6.75 -3.51
N SER A 11 -18.61 5.83 -4.36
CA SER A 11 -19.51 6.14 -5.47
C SER A 11 -20.83 6.76 -4.98
N ALA A 12 -21.41 6.22 -3.90
CA ALA A 12 -22.62 6.77 -3.29
C ALA A 12 -22.39 8.20 -2.76
N ARG A 13 -21.28 8.43 -2.04
CA ARG A 13 -20.92 9.75 -1.49
C ARG A 13 -20.66 10.79 -2.58
N LEU A 14 -20.01 10.40 -3.68
CA LEU A 14 -19.78 11.28 -4.83
C LEU A 14 -21.08 11.63 -5.56
N ALA A 15 -21.98 10.67 -5.73
CA ALA A 15 -23.30 10.92 -6.33
C ALA A 15 -24.14 11.87 -5.47
N GLU A 16 -24.10 11.73 -4.15
CA GLU A 16 -24.77 12.62 -3.20
C GLU A 16 -24.22 14.06 -3.26
N LEU A 17 -22.89 14.23 -3.31
CA LEU A 17 -22.26 15.54 -3.49
C LEU A 17 -22.63 16.18 -4.84
N ALA A 18 -22.73 15.37 -5.91
CA ALA A 18 -23.12 15.85 -7.23
C ALA A 18 -24.58 16.33 -7.29
N ALA A 19 -25.47 15.72 -6.50
CA ALA A 19 -26.87 16.08 -6.44
C ALA A 19 -27.17 17.28 -5.51
N SER A 20 -26.30 17.56 -4.52
CA SER A 20 -26.59 18.50 -3.42
C SER A 20 -25.71 19.75 -3.37
N GLY A 21 -24.59 19.79 -4.09
CA GLY A 21 -23.58 20.86 -3.99
C GLY A 21 -23.66 21.93 -5.08
N PRO A 22 -23.40 23.22 -4.76
CA PRO A 22 -23.08 24.24 -5.76
C PRO A 22 -21.89 23.79 -6.61
N ALA A 23 -21.92 24.03 -7.93
CA ALA A 23 -20.87 23.59 -8.86
C ALA A 23 -19.45 24.02 -8.46
N ARG A 24 -19.30 25.13 -7.71
CA ARG A 24 -18.02 25.63 -7.20
C ARG A 24 -17.46 24.84 -6.01
N ASP A 25 -18.31 24.26 -5.16
CA ASP A 25 -17.87 23.54 -3.96
C ASP A 25 -17.75 22.04 -4.19
N LEU A 26 -18.32 21.56 -5.30
CA LEU A 26 -18.30 20.16 -5.73
C LEU A 26 -16.88 19.62 -5.87
N GLU A 27 -16.00 20.36 -6.56
CA GLU A 27 -14.60 19.95 -6.76
C GLU A 27 -13.84 19.85 -5.42
N LYS A 28 -14.01 20.84 -4.55
CA LYS A 28 -13.34 20.90 -3.24
C LYS A 28 -13.79 19.76 -2.34
N ASN A 29 -15.09 19.50 -2.28
CA ASN A 29 -15.68 18.45 -1.46
C ASN A 29 -15.34 17.06 -2.01
N ALA A 30 -15.36 16.87 -3.34
CA ALA A 30 -14.94 15.62 -3.96
C ALA A 30 -13.45 15.31 -3.69
N ARG A 31 -12.57 16.32 -3.80
CA ARG A 31 -11.15 16.16 -3.47
C ARG A 31 -10.92 15.80 -2.00
N ALA A 32 -11.66 16.41 -1.08
CA ALA A 32 -11.59 16.08 0.35
C ALA A 32 -12.06 14.64 0.63
N LEU A 33 -13.16 14.20 0.00
CA LEU A 33 -13.64 12.82 0.11
C LEU A 33 -12.64 11.81 -0.43
N LEU A 34 -12.06 12.06 -1.62
CA LEU A 34 -11.07 11.18 -2.22
C LEU A 34 -9.80 11.09 -1.35
N ASN A 35 -9.34 12.21 -0.80
CA ASN A 35 -8.20 12.20 0.12
C ASN A 35 -8.50 11.39 1.38
N GLY A 36 -9.69 11.55 1.98
CA GLY A 36 -10.12 10.76 3.13
C GLY A 36 -10.29 9.27 2.80
N PHE A 37 -10.73 8.96 1.59
CA PHE A 37 -10.84 7.58 1.10
C PHE A 37 -9.48 6.93 0.93
N PHE A 38 -8.54 7.61 0.26
CA PHE A 38 -7.18 7.09 0.08
C PHE A 38 -6.43 6.94 1.40
N ALA A 39 -6.70 7.77 2.40
CA ALA A 39 -6.11 7.63 3.73
C ALA A 39 -6.63 6.41 4.51
N ARG A 40 -7.82 5.90 4.17
CA ARG A 40 -8.40 4.68 4.77
C ARG A 40 -7.94 3.40 4.10
N LEU A 41 -7.36 3.50 2.92
CA LEU A 41 -6.75 2.38 2.25
C LEU A 41 -5.34 2.26 2.80
N ASP A 42 -5.01 1.10 3.39
CA ASP A 42 -3.68 0.77 3.92
C ASP A 42 -2.63 0.70 2.79
N PHE A 43 -2.41 1.81 2.09
CA PHE A 43 -1.44 1.90 1.02
C PHE A 43 -0.05 1.99 1.61
N VAL A 44 0.81 1.10 1.13
CA VAL A 44 2.25 1.25 1.32
C VAL A 44 2.76 2.16 0.19
N PRO A 45 3.37 3.31 0.50
CA PRO A 45 4.01 4.14 -0.51
C PRO A 45 4.99 3.33 -1.33
N ARG A 46 5.06 3.60 -2.63
CA ARG A 46 5.96 2.85 -3.52
C ARG A 46 7.41 2.90 -3.04
N GLU A 47 7.85 4.04 -2.55
CA GLU A 47 9.20 4.23 -2.00
C GLU A 47 9.48 3.32 -0.81
N GLU A 48 8.53 3.22 0.14
CA GLU A 48 8.64 2.31 1.28
C GLU A 48 8.68 0.85 0.84
N PHE A 49 7.84 0.47 -0.13
CA PHE A 49 7.86 -0.87 -0.72
C PHE A 49 9.22 -1.21 -1.34
N GLU A 50 9.79 -0.29 -2.12
CA GLU A 50 11.10 -0.48 -2.75
C GLU A 50 12.22 -0.64 -1.72
N VAL A 51 12.18 0.14 -0.62
CA VAL A 51 13.11 -0.01 0.50
C VAL A 51 12.99 -1.39 1.14
N GLN A 52 11.77 -1.85 1.44
CA GLN A 52 11.57 -3.18 2.04
C GLN A 52 12.01 -4.30 1.10
N ARG A 53 11.80 -4.15 -0.21
CA ARG A 53 12.28 -5.10 -1.22
C ARG A 53 13.80 -5.23 -1.22
N GLU A 54 14.52 -4.12 -1.13
CA GLU A 54 15.99 -4.10 -1.06
C GLU A 54 16.50 -4.71 0.25
N VAL A 55 15.85 -4.40 1.39
CA VAL A 55 16.18 -5.02 2.69
C VAL A 55 16.01 -6.54 2.62
N LEU A 56 14.92 -7.01 2.02
CA LEU A 56 14.67 -8.45 1.85
C LEU A 56 15.72 -9.11 0.95
N ALA A 57 16.08 -8.48 -0.17
CA ALA A 57 17.11 -8.98 -1.07
C ALA A 57 18.46 -9.15 -0.36
N ARG A 58 18.89 -8.14 0.41
CA ARG A 58 20.12 -8.19 1.21
C ARG A 58 20.08 -9.27 2.29
N THR A 59 18.92 -9.45 2.92
CA THR A 59 18.74 -10.45 3.97
C THR A 59 18.86 -11.86 3.39
N ARG A 60 18.29 -12.09 2.21
CA ARG A 60 18.41 -13.38 1.51
C ARG A 60 19.84 -13.68 1.10
N ALA A 61 20.56 -12.71 0.54
CA ALA A 61 21.98 -12.89 0.22
C ALA A 61 22.83 -13.22 1.46
N LYS A 62 22.55 -12.61 2.61
CA LYS A 62 23.21 -12.94 3.88
C LYS A 62 22.84 -14.33 4.38
N LEU A 63 21.57 -14.73 4.24
CA LEU A 63 21.09 -16.06 4.62
C LEU A 63 21.81 -17.13 3.80
N ASP A 64 21.84 -16.99 2.47
CA ASP A 64 22.50 -17.94 1.56
C ASP A 64 23.99 -18.09 1.91
N ALA A 65 24.68 -17.00 2.25
CA ALA A 65 26.07 -17.03 2.68
C ALA A 65 26.27 -17.74 4.04
N LEU A 66 25.33 -17.59 4.98
CA LEU A 66 25.38 -18.29 6.27
C LEU A 66 25.09 -19.78 6.10
N GLU A 67 24.12 -20.14 5.26
CA GLU A 67 23.79 -21.53 4.92
C GLU A 67 25.00 -22.23 4.30
N ALA A 68 25.70 -21.58 3.36
CA ALA A 68 26.94 -22.12 2.77
C ALA A 68 28.03 -22.36 3.82
N ARG A 69 28.25 -21.38 4.73
CA ARG A 69 29.22 -21.53 5.82
C ARG A 69 28.84 -22.64 6.80
N LEU A 70 27.55 -22.80 7.08
CA LEU A 70 27.07 -23.87 7.96
C LEU A 70 27.33 -25.24 7.32
N ALA A 71 27.01 -25.41 6.03
CA ALA A 71 27.27 -26.65 5.30
C ALA A 71 28.77 -27.02 5.30
N GLU A 72 29.66 -26.04 5.11
CA GLU A 72 31.11 -26.28 5.20
C GLU A 72 31.55 -26.75 6.59
N LEU A 73 30.96 -26.22 7.66
CA LEU A 73 31.28 -26.62 9.03
C LEU A 73 30.73 -28.00 9.35
N GLU A 74 29.52 -28.30 8.90
CA GLU A 74 28.89 -29.61 9.06
C GLU A 74 29.66 -30.70 8.31
N ALA A 75 30.20 -30.41 7.12
CA ALA A 75 31.02 -31.35 6.36
C ALA A 75 32.39 -31.66 6.98
N ARG A 76 32.88 -30.80 7.90
CA ARG A 76 34.14 -31.00 8.63
C ARG A 76 33.96 -31.78 9.93
N ARG A 77 32.72 -32.13 10.29
CA ARG A 77 32.36 -32.82 11.52
C ARG A 77 32.15 -34.31 11.26
#